data_AF-A0A353VXB2-F1
#
_entry.id   AF-A0A353VXB2-F1
#
_cell.length_a   1.000
_cell.length_b   1.000
_cell.length_c   1.000
_cell.angle_alpha   90.00
_cell.angle_beta   90.00
_cell.angle_gamma   90.00
#
_symmetry.space_group_name_H-M   'P 1'
#
loop_
_entity.id
_entity.type
_entity.pdbx_description
1 polymer ?
#
loop_
_entity_poly.entity_id
_entity_poly.type
_entity_poly.pdbx_seq_one_letter_code
_entity_poly.pdbx_strand_id
1 'polypeptide(L)'
;FVMNIEVRSKFRRIVSSIYRLIINITFGMNLNYTNGNVIYNRKILSDIQLKTTGFFFQAELLIKLIRMGYFYAEAPHILSKRQIGKTKAITLSSLFNVIFSYCHLVWDIHLMRVEGRQRKTVNPNSVSNKRYNFD
;
A
#
# COMPACT_ATOMS: atom_id res chain seq x y z
N PHE A 1 -7.11 -6.99 -6.38
CA PHE A 1 -7.49 -7.71 -5.14
C PHE A 1 -7.77 -9.18 -5.44
N VAL A 2 -7.99 -10.03 -4.42
CA VAL A 2 -8.20 -11.47 -4.61
C VAL A 2 -9.68 -11.76 -4.88
N MET A 3 -9.99 -12.47 -5.98
CA MET A 3 -11.38 -12.84 -6.29
C MET A 3 -11.85 -14.11 -5.55
N ASN A 4 -10.98 -15.11 -5.43
CA ASN A 4 -11.29 -16.38 -4.75
C ASN A 4 -10.96 -16.34 -3.26
N ILE A 5 -11.63 -15.44 -2.53
CA ILE A 5 -11.36 -15.21 -1.11
C ILE A 5 -11.63 -16.44 -0.23
N GLU A 6 -12.50 -17.34 -0.69
CA GLU A 6 -12.86 -18.66 -0.12
C GLU A 6 -11.64 -19.55 0.14
N VAL A 7 -10.57 -19.40 -0.65
CA VAL A 7 -9.33 -20.20 -0.50
C VAL A 7 -8.56 -19.83 0.77
N ARG A 8 -8.84 -18.66 1.37
CA ARG A 8 -8.24 -18.20 2.62
C ARG A 8 -9.11 -18.55 3.82
N SER A 9 -8.49 -18.86 4.96
CA SER A 9 -9.22 -19.11 6.21
C SER A 9 -10.08 -17.91 6.63
N LYS A 10 -11.23 -18.19 7.26
CA LYS A 10 -12.18 -17.16 7.75
C LYS A 10 -11.49 -16.14 8.67
N PHE A 11 -10.63 -16.60 9.58
CA PHE A 11 -9.84 -15.73 10.46
C PHE A 11 -8.98 -14.74 9.68
N ARG A 12 -8.22 -15.22 8.68
CA ARG A 12 -7.37 -14.35 7.84
C ARG A 12 -8.20 -13.31 7.08
N ARG A 13 -9.40 -13.68 6.63
CA ARG A 13 -10.34 -12.76 5.95
C ARG A 13 -10.75 -11.63 6.89
N ILE A 14 -11.16 -11.96 8.12
CA ILE A 14 -11.58 -10.97 9.12
C ILE A 14 -10.43 -10.01 9.47
N VAL A 15 -9.25 -10.55 9.81
CA VAL A 15 -8.07 -9.73 10.13
C VAL A 15 -7.71 -8.80 8.97
N SER A 16 -7.73 -9.29 7.74
CA SER A 16 -7.45 -8.47 6.56
C SER A 16 -8.51 -7.38 6.35
N SER A 17 -9.79 -7.68 6.57
CA SER A 17 -10.88 -6.71 6.46
C SER A 17 -10.76 -5.59 7.50
N ILE A 18 -10.47 -5.94 8.76
CA ILE A 18 -10.26 -4.96 9.84
C ILE A 18 -9.06 -4.08 9.53
N TYR A 19 -7.93 -4.69 9.15
CA TYR A 19 -6.73 -3.94 8.77
C TYR A 19 -7.02 -2.96 7.62
N ARG A 20 -7.71 -3.42 6.57
CA ARG A 20 -8.09 -2.59 5.43
C ARG A 20 -9.02 -1.44 5.82
N LEU A 21 -10.00 -1.72 6.69
CA LEU A 21 -10.95 -0.72 7.19
C LEU A 21 -10.20 0.39 7.94
N ILE A 22 -9.28 0.03 8.85
CA ILE A 22 -8.46 0.98 9.60
C ILE A 22 -7.66 1.87 8.64
N ILE A 23 -6.95 1.29 7.67
CA ILE A 23 -6.15 2.06 6.71
C ILE A 23 -7.04 3.01 5.88
N ASN A 24 -8.14 2.50 5.33
CA ASN A 24 -9.02 3.30 4.48
C ASN A 24 -9.64 4.47 5.25
N ILE A 25 -10.09 4.26 6.49
CA ILE A 25 -10.64 5.34 7.33
C ILE A 25 -9.54 6.35 7.68
N THR A 26 -8.42 5.87 8.21
CA THR A 26 -7.35 6.76 8.72
C THR A 26 -6.74 7.63 7.63
N PHE A 27 -6.60 7.11 6.41
CA PHE A 27 -5.97 7.85 5.32
C PHE A 27 -6.97 8.38 4.28
N GLY A 28 -8.28 8.19 4.48
CA GLY A 28 -9.32 8.65 3.55
C GLY A 28 -9.18 8.01 2.17
N MET A 29 -8.94 6.69 2.13
CA MET A 29 -8.67 5.93 0.91
C MET A 29 -9.73 4.85 0.68
N ASN A 30 -9.80 4.33 -0.55
CA ASN A 30 -10.69 3.22 -0.90
C ASN A 30 -9.90 2.08 -1.56
N LEU A 31 -8.96 1.51 -0.80
CA LEU A 31 -8.11 0.41 -1.28
C LEU A 31 -8.79 -0.94 -1.05
N ASN A 32 -8.73 -1.82 -2.04
CA ASN A 32 -9.18 -3.20 -1.91
C ASN A 32 -8.07 -4.13 -1.42
N TYR A 33 -6.81 -3.76 -1.65
CA TYR A 33 -5.68 -4.52 -1.14
C TYR A 33 -4.43 -3.66 -0.98
N THR A 34 -3.80 -3.73 0.19
CA THR A 34 -2.62 -2.92 0.52
C THR A 34 -1.31 -3.71 0.46
N ASN A 35 -1.39 -5.02 0.72
CA ASN A 35 -0.22 -5.89 0.95
C ASN A 35 -0.19 -7.02 -0.08
N GLY A 36 0.07 -6.66 -1.34
CA GLY A 36 0.06 -7.56 -2.48
C GLY A 36 1.22 -7.39 -3.42
N ASN A 37 1.21 -8.21 -4.48
CA ASN A 37 2.13 -8.03 -5.59
C ASN A 37 1.68 -6.77 -6.34
N VAL A 38 2.49 -5.73 -6.27
CA VAL A 38 2.24 -4.45 -6.93
C VAL A 38 3.43 -4.16 -7.84
N ILE A 39 3.14 -3.60 -9.01
CA ILE A 39 4.15 -3.15 -9.96
C ILE A 39 4.18 -1.63 -9.87
N TYR A 40 5.37 -1.09 -9.59
CA TYR A 40 5.60 0.35 -9.49
C TYR A 40 6.55 0.80 -10.60
N ASN A 41 6.36 2.03 -11.09
CA ASN A 41 7.36 2.67 -11.94
C ASN A 41 8.57 3.04 -11.08
N ARG A 42 9.75 2.50 -11.42
CA ARG A 42 11.01 2.76 -10.70
C ARG A 42 11.31 4.25 -10.53
N LYS A 43 10.98 5.08 -11.53
CA LYS A 43 11.21 6.53 -11.48
C LYS A 43 10.38 7.24 -10.40
N ILE A 44 9.26 6.64 -9.99
CA ILE A 44 8.43 7.20 -8.91
C ILE A 44 9.03 6.83 -7.54
N LEU A 45 9.66 5.65 -7.45
CA LEU A 45 10.21 5.14 -6.20
C LEU A 45 11.50 5.83 -5.76
N SER A 46 12.28 6.42 -6.68
CA SER A 46 13.54 7.10 -6.33
C SER A 46 13.37 8.26 -5.35
N ASP A 47 12.17 8.84 -5.32
CA ASP A 47 11.87 10.05 -4.56
C ASP A 47 11.16 9.75 -3.23
N ILE A 48 10.92 8.48 -2.90
CA ILE A 48 10.13 8.08 -1.74
C ILE A 48 11.05 7.52 -0.67
N GLN A 49 10.97 8.13 0.52
CA GLN A 49 11.65 7.62 1.70
C GLN A 49 10.67 6.78 2.51
N LEU A 50 10.94 5.47 2.61
CA LEU A 50 10.21 4.60 3.51
C LEU A 50 10.87 4.62 4.88
N LYS A 51 10.09 4.81 5.93
CA LYS A 51 10.60 4.78 7.31
C LYS A 51 10.28 3.45 7.99
N THR A 52 9.32 2.69 7.47
CA THR A 52 8.88 1.45 8.08
C THR A 52 9.67 0.26 7.55
N THR A 53 10.02 -0.65 8.45
CA THR A 53 10.66 -1.92 8.14
C THR A 53 9.70 -3.07 8.43
N GLY A 54 9.76 -4.14 7.63
CA GLY A 54 8.85 -5.29 7.77
C GLY A 54 7.54 -5.13 7.01
N PHE A 55 6.51 -5.90 7.37
CA PHE A 55 5.30 -6.12 6.54
C PHE A 55 4.48 -4.87 6.20
N PHE A 56 4.65 -3.77 6.92
CA PHE A 56 3.88 -2.55 6.69
C PHE A 56 4.40 -1.69 5.54
N PHE A 57 5.63 -1.93 5.06
CA PHE A 57 6.26 -1.09 4.04
C PHE A 57 5.43 -0.94 2.75
N GLN A 58 4.70 -2.00 2.35
CA GLN A 58 3.87 -1.97 1.14
C GLN A 58 2.69 -1.00 1.30
N ALA A 59 2.05 -1.05 2.47
CA ALA A 59 0.98 -0.12 2.80
C ALA A 59 1.50 1.31 2.91
N GLU A 60 2.64 1.53 3.59
CA GLU A 60 3.28 2.83 3.68
C GLU A 60 3.55 3.41 2.29
N LEU A 61 4.24 2.65 1.43
CA LEU A 61 4.57 3.07 0.08
C LEU A 61 3.31 3.45 -0.72
N LEU A 62 2.29 2.59 -0.69
CA LEU A 62 1.05 2.83 -1.43
C LEU A 62 0.32 4.09 -0.92
N ILE A 63 0.24 4.28 0.39
CA ILE A 63 -0.40 5.45 1.00
C ILE A 63 0.35 6.73 0.58
N LYS A 64 1.68 6.73 0.68
CA LYS A 64 2.51 7.88 0.28
C LYS A 64 2.32 8.25 -1.18
N LEU A 65 2.35 7.26 -2.07
CA LEU A 65 2.12 7.45 -3.50
C LEU A 65 0.77 8.11 -3.80
N ILE A 66 -0.30 7.62 -3.17
CA ILE A 66 -1.65 8.17 -3.37
C ILE A 66 -1.73 9.59 -2.83
N ARG A 67 -1.12 9.86 -1.67
CA ARG A 67 -1.05 11.21 -1.10
C ARG A 67 -0.24 12.19 -1.95
N MET A 68 0.75 11.71 -2.69
CA MET A 68 1.50 12.50 -3.68
C MET A 68 0.69 12.76 -4.97
N GLY A 69 -0.49 12.16 -5.12
CA GLY A 69 -1.38 12.36 -6.27
C GLY A 69 -1.12 11.41 -7.44
N TYR A 70 -0.38 10.32 -7.23
CA TYR A 70 -0.22 9.30 -8.27
C TYR A 70 -1.49 8.47 -8.45
N PHE A 71 -1.79 8.17 -9.72
CA PHE A 71 -2.86 7.24 -10.06
C PHE A 71 -2.45 5.80 -9.80
N TYR A 72 -3.42 4.99 -9.39
CA TYR A 72 -3.27 3.55 -9.22
C TYR A 72 -4.47 2.83 -9.83
N ALA A 73 -4.25 1.58 -10.23
CA ALA A 73 -5.30 0.69 -10.71
C ALA A 73 -5.15 -0.66 -10.00
N GLU A 74 -6.27 -1.24 -9.57
CA GLU A 74 -6.27 -2.53 -8.91
C GLU A 74 -6.69 -3.63 -9.88
N ALA A 75 -5.77 -4.52 -10.22
CA ALA A 75 -6.10 -5.70 -11.00
C ALA A 75 -6.58 -6.84 -10.09
N PRO A 76 -7.72 -7.49 -10.41
CA PRO A 76 -8.11 -8.73 -9.74
C PRO A 76 -7.15 -9.86 -10.09
N HIS A 77 -6.85 -10.75 -9.14
CA HIS A 77 -6.10 -11.98 -9.41
C HIS A 77 -6.66 -13.16 -8.61
N ILE A 78 -6.36 -14.37 -9.09
CA ILE A 78 -6.78 -15.64 -8.50
C ILE A 78 -5.60 -16.22 -7.70
N LEU A 79 -5.83 -16.56 -6.45
CA LEU A 79 -4.83 -17.24 -5.61
C LEU A 79 -4.83 -18.74 -5.88
N SER A 80 -3.66 -19.29 -6.13
CA SER A 80 -3.48 -20.74 -6.07
C SER A 80 -3.42 -21.21 -4.62
N LYS A 81 -4.05 -22.36 -4.32
CA LYS A 81 -4.00 -22.97 -2.98
C LYS A 81 -2.58 -23.48 -2.75
N ARG A 82 -1.89 -22.95 -1.73
CA ARG A 82 -0.56 -23.43 -1.35
C ARG A 82 -0.70 -24.85 -0.81
N GLN A 83 0.03 -25.81 -1.39
CA GLN A 83 -0.10 -27.23 -1.04
C GLN A 83 0.50 -27.56 0.34
N ILE A 84 1.57 -26.88 0.78
CA ILE A 84 2.30 -27.17 2.03
C ILE A 84 2.82 -25.87 2.71
N GLY A 85 2.82 -25.84 4.05
CA GLY A 85 3.57 -24.89 4.88
C GLY A 85 2.76 -24.25 6.02
N LYS A 86 3.29 -24.26 7.26
CA LYS A 86 2.70 -23.52 8.39
C LYS A 86 2.77 -22.01 8.13
N THR A 87 1.69 -21.30 8.44
CA THR A 87 1.57 -19.84 8.28
C THR A 87 2.54 -19.12 9.24
N LYS A 88 3.73 -18.76 8.76
CA LYS A 88 4.73 -18.01 9.55
C LYS A 88 4.47 -16.49 9.63
N ALA A 89 3.46 -15.99 8.91
CA ALA A 89 3.28 -14.56 8.65
C ALA A 89 2.67 -13.76 9.81
N ILE A 90 2.27 -14.39 10.91
CA ILE A 90 1.63 -13.71 12.05
C ILE A 90 2.40 -14.09 13.32
N THR A 91 3.53 -13.43 13.54
CA THR A 91 4.23 -13.48 14.84
C THR A 91 3.86 -12.23 15.64
N LEU A 92 3.86 -12.31 16.98
CA LEU A 92 3.56 -11.14 17.83
C LEU A 92 4.53 -9.97 17.56
N SER A 93 5.81 -10.27 17.31
CA SER A 93 6.80 -9.26 16.92
C SER A 93 6.42 -8.54 15.61
N SER A 94 5.93 -9.27 14.60
CA SER A 94 5.46 -8.65 13.35
C SER A 94 4.25 -7.74 13.56
N LEU A 95 3.39 -8.07 14.53
CA LEU A 95 2.23 -7.24 14.88
C LEU A 95 2.65 -5.92 15.53
N PHE A 96 3.56 -5.97 16.52
CA PHE A 96 4.07 -4.75 17.16
C PHE A 96 4.80 -3.84 16.17
N ASN A 97 5.61 -4.41 15.27
CA ASN A 97 6.27 -3.63 14.22
C ASN A 97 5.26 -2.93 13.31
N VAL A 98 4.17 -3.62 12.94
CA VAL A 98 3.09 -3.04 12.13
C VAL A 98 2.38 -1.90 12.87
N ILE A 99 2.08 -2.07 14.16
CA ILE A 99 1.43 -1.04 14.98
C ILE A 99 2.31 0.21 15.09
N PHE A 100 3.58 0.04 15.44
CA PHE A 100 4.52 1.17 15.55
C PHE A 100 4.69 1.90 14.21
N SER A 101 4.88 1.13 13.13
CA SER A 101 4.98 1.64 11.76
C SER A 101 3.73 2.42 11.33
N TYR A 102 2.55 1.91 11.69
CA TYR A 102 1.27 2.57 11.44
C TYR A 102 1.17 3.89 12.20
N CYS A 103 1.44 3.91 13.51
CA CYS A 103 1.39 5.14 14.31
C CYS A 103 2.36 6.20 13.79
N HIS A 104 3.58 5.79 13.41
CA HIS A 104 4.57 6.68 12.82
C HIS A 104 4.07 7.29 11.50
N LEU A 105 3.48 6.48 10.62
CA LEU A 105 2.94 6.97 9.34
C LEU A 105 1.76 7.93 9.56
N VAL A 106 0.88 7.65 10.52
CA VAL A 106 -0.21 8.54 10.90
C VAL A 106 0.33 9.90 11.34
N TRP A 107 1.37 9.90 12.18
CA TRP A 107 2.03 11.11 12.64
C TRP A 107 2.67 11.90 11.48
N ASP A 108 3.41 11.23 10.61
CA ASP A 108 4.07 11.85 9.45
C ASP A 108 3.07 12.53 8.49
N ILE A 109 1.95 11.85 8.20
CA ILE A 109 0.97 12.33 7.23
C ILE A 109 0.06 13.41 7.83
N HIS A 110 -0.51 13.17 9.01
CA HIS A 110 -1.55 14.06 9.55
C HIS A 110 -1.00 15.22 10.36
N LEU A 111 0.09 15.01 11.11
CA LEU A 111 0.64 16.04 12.01
C LEU A 111 1.79 16.79 11.36
N MET A 112 2.79 16.07 10.83
CA MET A 112 3.98 16.71 10.26
C MET A 112 3.77 17.18 8.82
N ARG A 113 2.75 16.67 8.11
CA ARG A 113 2.44 16.97 6.70
C ARG A 113 3.66 16.80 5.76
N VAL A 114 4.57 15.90 6.11
CA VAL A 114 5.87 15.73 5.41
C VAL A 114 5.64 15.24 3.98
N GLU A 115 4.59 14.45 3.75
CA GLU A 115 4.28 13.84 2.46
C GLU A 115 2.82 14.11 2.09
N GLY A 116 2.62 14.90 1.04
CA GLY A 116 1.28 15.30 0.56
C GLY A 116 1.16 16.73 0.06
N ARG A 117 2.22 17.56 0.14
CA ARG A 117 2.20 18.95 -0.37
C ARG A 117 2.83 19.16 -1.74
N GLN A 118 3.67 18.25 -2.22
CA GLN A 118 4.28 18.44 -3.53
C GLN A 118 3.43 17.80 -4.62
N ARG A 119 2.50 18.57 -5.23
CA ARG A 119 2.10 18.33 -6.62
C ARG A 119 3.35 18.58 -7.47
N LYS A 120 4.19 17.56 -7.64
CA LYS A 120 5.25 17.63 -8.65
C LYS A 120 4.60 17.47 -10.02
N THR A 121 5.10 18.22 -10.99
CA THR A 121 4.76 18.03 -12.39
C THR A 121 5.05 16.59 -12.79
N VAL A 122 4.21 16.04 -13.66
CA VAL A 122 4.41 14.69 -14.19
C VAL A 122 5.82 14.63 -14.77
N ASN A 123 6.60 13.60 -14.42
CA ASN A 123 7.99 13.50 -14.86
C ASN A 123 8.08 13.72 -16.39
N PRO A 124 8.88 14.68 -16.88
CA PRO A 124 8.92 15.05 -18.30
C PRO A 124 9.19 13.85 -19.22
N ASN A 125 9.97 12.89 -18.71
CA ASN A 125 10.40 11.68 -19.41
C ASN A 125 9.49 10.47 -19.14
N SER A 126 8.27 10.68 -18.63
CA SER A 126 7.29 9.62 -18.44
C SER A 126 6.35 9.50 -19.65
N VAL A 127 5.85 8.29 -19.89
CA VAL A 127 4.84 8.05 -20.93
C VAL A 127 3.58 8.87 -20.67
N SER A 128 3.21 9.06 -19.40
CA SER A 128 2.08 9.90 -19.01
C SER A 128 2.27 11.36 -19.42
N ASN A 129 3.47 11.93 -19.23
CA ASN A 129 3.75 13.29 -19.67
C ASN A 129 3.69 13.43 -21.19
N LYS A 130 4.25 12.46 -21.93
CA LYS A 130 4.16 12.43 -23.41
C LYS A 130 2.73 12.31 -23.94
N ARG A 131 1.81 11.73 -23.16
CA ARG A 131 0.42 11.46 -23.56
C ARG A 131 -0.54 12.62 -23.25
N TYR A 132 -0.22 13.45 -22.25
CA TYR A 132 -1.09 14.52 -21.75
C TYR A 132 -0.52 15.93 -21.96
N ASN A 133 0.72 16.06 -22.43
CA ASN A 133 1.18 17.34 -22.98
C ASN A 133 0.45 17.55 -24.31
N PHE A 134 -0.56 18.41 -24.28
CA PHE A 134 -1.06 19.11 -25.45
C PHE A 134 0.08 20.01 -25.93
N ASP A 135 0.65 19.71 -27.09
CA ASP A 135 1.27 20.74 -27.92
C ASP A 135 0.16 21.70 -28.41
#